data_AF-A0A831NYA0-F1
#
_entry.id   AF-A0A831NYA0-F1
#
_cell.length_a   1.000
_cell.length_b   1.000
_cell.length_c   1.000
_cell.angle_alpha   90.00
_cell.angle_beta   90.00
_cell.angle_gamma   90.00
#
_symmetry.space_group_name_H-M   'P 1'
#
loop_
_entity.id
_entity.type
_entity.pdbx_description
1 polymer ?
#
loop_
_entity_poly.entity_id
_entity_poly.type
_entity_poly.pdbx_seq_one_letter_code
_entity_poly.pdbx_strand_id
1 'polypeptide(L)'
;ITRKAYGGAYDVMNSKHVRGDMNYAWPTAEIAVMGSKGAVEIIFRKDINDSDKPEAKLQELTDDYQKEFANPFNAASRGYVDDVIEPKTTRPRLIRAFEMLETKQDSNPPKKHGNIPL
;
A
#
# COMPACT_ATOMS: atom_id res chain seq x y z
N ILE A 1 7.16 -2.09 -3.51
CA ILE A 1 6.94 -1.40 -2.23
C ILE A 1 7.91 -1.98 -1.19
N THR A 2 8.86 -1.18 -0.70
CA THR A 2 9.92 -1.64 0.23
C THR A 2 9.56 -1.46 1.71
N ARG A 3 8.73 -0.46 2.03
CA ARG A 3 8.27 -0.15 3.40
C ARG A 3 6.90 0.53 3.36
N LYS A 4 6.78 1.78 3.80
CA LYS A 4 5.52 2.50 3.97
C LYS A 4 4.89 2.92 2.64
N ALA A 5 3.60 2.66 2.47
CA ALA A 5 2.77 3.14 1.38
C ALA A 5 1.37 3.48 1.92
N TYR A 6 1.12 4.77 2.19
CA TYR A 6 -0.09 5.22 2.88
C TYR A 6 -0.96 6.12 2.02
N GLY A 7 -2.27 5.84 2.01
CA GLY A 7 -3.30 6.71 1.44
C GLY A 7 -3.03 7.09 -0.01
N GLY A 8 -3.29 8.35 -0.37
CA GLY A 8 -3.09 8.82 -1.75
C GLY A 8 -1.64 8.71 -2.24
N ALA A 9 -0.65 8.71 -1.34
CA ALA A 9 0.74 8.52 -1.75
C ALA A 9 1.01 7.10 -2.28
N TYR A 10 0.28 6.08 -1.78
CA TYR A 10 0.35 4.74 -2.36
C TYR A 10 -0.13 4.73 -3.82
N ASP A 11 -1.24 5.43 -4.11
CA ASP A 11 -1.77 5.51 -5.48
C ASP A 11 -0.86 6.27 -6.43
N VAL A 12 -0.33 7.41 -5.98
CA VAL A 12 0.58 8.25 -6.78
C VAL A 12 1.88 7.50 -7.10
N MET A 13 2.32 6.56 -6.26
CA MET A 13 3.52 5.76 -6.46
C MET A 13 3.28 4.52 -7.36
N ASN A 14 2.45 4.67 -8.39
CA ASN A 14 2.13 3.66 -9.40
C ASN A 14 1.48 2.38 -8.81
N SER A 15 0.39 2.57 -8.06
CA SER A 15 -0.42 1.45 -7.58
C SER A 15 -1.08 0.68 -8.73
N LYS A 16 -1.58 -0.53 -8.43
CA LYS A 16 -2.37 -1.32 -9.38
C LYS A 16 -3.58 -0.55 -9.90
N HIS A 17 -4.15 0.34 -9.07
CA HIS A 17 -5.33 1.14 -9.40
C HIS A 17 -5.06 2.21 -10.46
N VAL A 18 -3.81 2.65 -10.60
CA VAL A 18 -3.36 3.57 -11.66
C VAL A 18 -2.68 2.83 -12.82
N ARG A 19 -2.99 1.53 -12.97
CA ARG A 19 -2.54 0.64 -14.06
C ARG A 19 -1.07 0.22 -13.98
N GLY A 20 -0.50 0.12 -12.79
CA GLY A 20 0.76 -0.59 -12.58
C GLY A 20 0.66 -2.04 -13.09
N ASP A 21 1.59 -2.44 -13.96
CA ASP A 21 1.57 -3.79 -14.55
C ASP A 21 1.88 -4.87 -13.51
N MET A 22 3.01 -4.69 -12.82
CA MET A 22 3.52 -5.61 -11.81
C MET A 22 3.88 -4.85 -10.54
N ASN A 23 3.19 -5.18 -9.45
CA ASN A 23 3.33 -4.56 -8.14
C ASN A 23 3.84 -5.60 -7.15
N TYR A 24 5.08 -5.46 -6.69
CA TYR A 24 5.67 -6.33 -5.67
C TYR A 24 5.76 -5.62 -4.32
N ALA A 25 5.56 -6.35 -3.24
CA ALA A 25 5.79 -5.87 -1.89
C ALA A 25 6.86 -6.71 -1.18
N TRP A 26 7.66 -6.07 -0.33
CA TRP A 26 8.51 -6.79 0.62
C TRP A 26 7.69 -7.18 1.86
N PRO A 27 8.12 -8.17 2.67
CA PRO A 27 7.47 -8.50 3.94
C PRO A 27 7.42 -7.32 4.92
N THR A 28 8.35 -6.37 4.78
CA THR A 28 8.44 -5.12 5.57
C THR A 28 7.51 -4.02 5.06
N ALA A 29 6.74 -4.26 4.00
CA ALA A 29 5.87 -3.25 3.43
C ALA A 29 4.61 -3.04 4.30
N GLU A 30 4.28 -1.77 4.53
CA GLU A 30 3.11 -1.37 5.29
C GLU A 30 2.18 -0.63 4.33
N ILE A 31 1.07 -1.26 3.94
CA ILE A 31 0.11 -0.72 2.97
C ILE A 31 -1.18 -0.42 3.72
N ALA A 32 -1.54 0.85 3.83
CA ALA A 32 -2.68 1.29 4.64
C ALA A 32 -3.32 2.57 4.09
N VAL A 33 -4.54 2.90 4.53
CA VAL A 33 -5.21 4.15 4.16
C VAL A 33 -4.55 5.39 4.78
N MET A 34 -4.02 5.24 5.99
CA MET A 34 -3.27 6.25 6.74
C MET A 34 -2.38 5.57 7.78
N GLY A 35 -1.58 6.34 8.53
CA GLY A 35 -0.77 5.79 9.62
C GLY A 35 -1.62 5.24 10.76
N SER A 36 -1.20 4.12 11.35
CA SER A 36 -1.99 3.36 12.35
C SER A 36 -2.46 4.20 13.53
N LYS A 37 -1.59 5.04 14.10
CA LYS A 37 -1.95 5.92 15.23
C LYS A 37 -3.11 6.86 14.87
N GLY A 38 -3.03 7.53 13.72
CA GLY A 38 -4.07 8.45 13.27
C GLY A 38 -5.38 7.73 12.95
N ALA A 39 -5.32 6.51 12.40
CA ALA A 39 -6.52 5.69 12.20
C ALA A 39 -7.18 5.32 13.53
N VAL A 40 -6.39 4.88 14.50
CA VAL A 40 -6.87 4.44 15.82
C VAL A 40 -7.47 5.59 16.63
N GLU A 41 -6.86 6.77 16.61
CA GLU A 41 -7.39 7.97 17.27
C GLU A 41 -8.79 8.37 16.73
N ILE A 42 -9.08 8.05 15.46
CA ILE A 42 -10.38 8.32 14.85
C ILE A 42 -11.37 7.19 15.15
N ILE A 43 -10.98 5.93 14.91
CA ILE A 43 -11.87 4.77 15.01
C ILE A 43 -12.26 4.48 16.47
N PHE A 44 -11.28 4.52 17.37
CA PHE A 44 -11.46 4.14 18.78
C PHE A 44 -11.48 5.37 19.71
N ARG A 45 -11.81 6.55 19.18
CA ARG A 45 -11.79 7.81 19.93
C ARG A 45 -12.53 7.73 21.26
N LYS A 46 -13.69 7.09 21.27
CA LYS A 46 -14.53 6.93 22.47
C LYS A 46 -13.85 6.01 23.49
N ASP A 47 -13.43 4.82 23.06
CA ASP A 47 -12.81 3.82 23.93
C ASP A 47 -11.49 4.30 24.55
N ILE A 48 -10.75 5.13 23.83
CA ILE A 48 -9.52 5.77 24.34
C ILE A 48 -9.86 6.82 25.40
N ASN A 49 -10.86 7.67 25.15
CA ASN A 49 -11.25 8.75 26.08
C ASN A 49 -11.94 8.23 27.34
N ASP A 50 -12.70 7.14 27.23
CA ASP A 50 -13.42 6.52 28.35
C ASP A 50 -12.52 5.58 29.18
N SER A 51 -11.24 5.41 28.79
CA SER A 51 -10.26 4.56 29.48
C SER A 51 -9.61 5.30 30.65
N ASP A 52 -9.37 4.58 31.76
CA ASP A 52 -8.59 5.08 32.90
C ASP A 52 -7.13 5.40 32.52
N LYS A 53 -6.64 4.82 31.42
CA LYS A 53 -5.28 5.01 30.89
C LYS A 53 -5.32 5.24 29.37
N PRO A 54 -5.72 6.44 28.90
CA PRO A 54 -5.91 6.73 27.49
C PRO A 54 -4.66 6.48 26.64
N GLU A 55 -3.48 6.89 27.13
CA GLU A 55 -2.21 6.74 26.40
C GLU A 55 -1.81 5.26 26.22
N ALA A 56 -1.97 4.45 27.28
CA ALA A 56 -1.69 3.03 27.22
C ALA A 56 -2.67 2.31 26.28
N LYS A 57 -3.96 2.69 26.32
CA LYS A 57 -4.99 2.14 25.43
C LYS A 57 -4.74 2.50 23.97
N LEU A 58 -4.36 3.74 23.71
CA LEU A 58 -3.99 4.20 22.37
C LEU A 58 -2.80 3.40 21.81
N GLN A 59 -1.76 3.18 22.63
CA GLN A 59 -0.59 2.42 22.19
C GLN A 59 -0.95 0.96 21.88
N GLU A 60 -1.69 0.29 22.77
CA GLU A 60 -2.19 -1.07 22.58
C GLU A 60 -2.97 -1.21 21.26
N LEU A 61 -3.98 -0.36 21.05
CA LEU A 61 -4.80 -0.37 19.86
C LEU A 61 -4.00 -0.03 18.59
N THR A 62 -3.00 0.86 18.70
CA THR A 62 -2.11 1.20 17.57
C THR A 62 -1.28 0.00 17.14
N ASP A 63 -0.70 -0.73 18.09
CA ASP A 63 0.14 -1.90 17.80
C ASP A 63 -0.69 -3.04 17.21
N ASP A 64 -1.90 -3.25 17.70
CA ASP A 64 -2.80 -4.27 17.17
C ASP A 64 -3.32 -3.91 15.78
N TYR A 65 -3.73 -2.66 15.59
CA TYR A 65 -4.13 -2.16 14.26
C TYR A 65 -2.98 -2.28 13.25
N GLN A 66 -1.73 -1.99 13.68
CA GLN A 66 -0.57 -2.12 12.81
C GLN A 66 -0.33 -3.59 12.40
N LYS A 67 -0.43 -4.54 13.33
CA LYS A 67 -0.28 -5.97 13.01
C LYS A 67 -1.35 -6.45 12.04
N GLU A 68 -2.60 -6.08 12.31
CA GLU A 68 -3.75 -6.60 11.56
C GLU A 68 -3.88 -5.96 10.17
N PHE A 69 -3.69 -4.64 10.08
CA PHE A 69 -4.00 -3.89 8.86
C PHE A 69 -2.77 -3.42 8.08
N ALA A 70 -1.69 -3.04 8.77
CA ALA A 70 -0.50 -2.44 8.12
C ALA A 70 0.52 -3.51 7.68
N ASN A 71 0.04 -4.51 6.95
CA ASN A 71 0.86 -5.59 6.37
C ASN A 71 0.57 -5.73 4.86
N PRO A 72 1.49 -6.34 4.08
CA PRO A 72 1.33 -6.41 2.63
C PRO A 72 0.33 -7.50 2.19
N PHE A 73 0.00 -8.44 3.08
CA PHE A 73 -0.81 -9.62 2.76
C PHE A 73 -2.28 -9.25 2.51
N ASN A 74 -2.79 -8.22 3.20
CA ASN A 74 -4.12 -7.69 2.94
C ASN A 74 -4.26 -7.11 1.52
N ALA A 75 -3.22 -6.46 1.01
CA ALA A 75 -3.21 -5.94 -0.34
C ALA A 75 -3.03 -7.06 -1.37
N ALA A 76 -2.20 -8.05 -1.06
CA ALA A 76 -1.99 -9.23 -1.91
C ALA A 76 -3.25 -10.09 -2.04
N SER A 77 -4.00 -10.32 -0.94
CA SER A 77 -5.23 -11.12 -0.98
C SER A 77 -6.34 -10.50 -1.83
N ARG A 78 -6.27 -9.18 -2.06
CA ARG A 78 -7.18 -8.42 -2.93
C ARG A 78 -6.65 -8.26 -4.37
N GLY A 79 -5.46 -8.78 -4.68
CA GLY A 79 -4.82 -8.62 -5.98
C GLY A 79 -4.29 -7.21 -6.28
N TYR A 80 -4.13 -6.36 -5.25
CA TYR A 80 -3.55 -5.02 -5.41
C TYR A 80 -2.02 -5.07 -5.47
N VAL A 81 -1.44 -6.16 -4.97
CA VAL A 81 -0.04 -6.53 -5.08
C VAL A 81 0.00 -7.93 -5.68
N ASP A 82 0.84 -8.13 -6.68
CA ASP A 82 0.94 -9.40 -7.42
C ASP A 82 1.67 -10.49 -6.62
N ASP A 83 2.68 -10.11 -5.82
CA ASP A 83 3.42 -11.05 -4.96
C ASP A 83 4.11 -10.33 -3.79
N VAL A 84 4.24 -11.03 -2.66
CA VAL A 84 5.06 -10.61 -1.52
C VAL A 84 6.39 -11.37 -1.60
N ILE A 85 7.46 -10.65 -1.94
CA ILE A 85 8.75 -11.25 -2.30
C ILE A 85 9.84 -10.92 -1.29
N GLU A 86 10.77 -11.85 -1.05
CA GLU A 86 11.95 -11.57 -0.24
C GLU A 86 12.80 -10.47 -0.89
N PRO A 87 13.37 -9.52 -0.12
CA PRO A 87 14.13 -8.39 -0.68
C PRO A 87 15.25 -8.79 -1.66
N LYS A 88 15.98 -9.88 -1.36
CA LYS A 88 17.05 -10.41 -2.24
C LYS A 88 16.56 -10.92 -3.60
N THR A 89 15.28 -11.26 -3.72
CA THR A 89 14.68 -11.76 -4.97
C THR A 89 14.14 -10.65 -5.87
N THR A 90 14.21 -9.39 -5.44
CA THR A 90 13.70 -8.25 -6.21
C THR A 90 14.28 -8.19 -7.62
N ARG A 91 15.61 -8.30 -7.77
CA ARG A 91 16.27 -8.23 -9.08
C ARG A 91 15.77 -9.29 -10.07
N PRO A 92 15.82 -10.60 -9.78
CA PRO A 92 15.34 -11.61 -10.72
C PRO A 92 13.84 -11.52 -11.00
N ARG A 93 13.02 -11.06 -10.03
CA ARG A 93 11.59 -10.80 -10.25
C ARG A 93 11.34 -9.67 -11.24
N LEU A 94 12.06 -8.56 -11.09
CA LEU A 94 11.97 -7.43 -12.02
C LEU A 94 12.42 -7.79 -13.44
N ILE A 95 13.52 -8.55 -13.58
CA ILE A 95 13.99 -9.01 -14.90
C ILE A 95 12.90 -9.79 -15.62
N ARG A 96 12.29 -10.80 -14.97
CA ARG A 96 11.20 -11.59 -15.56
C ARG A 96 9.97 -10.76 -15.90
N ALA A 97 9.61 -9.80 -15.04
CA ALA A 97 8.50 -8.90 -15.31
C ALA A 97 8.77 -8.05 -16.56
N PHE A 98 9.98 -7.52 -16.72
CA PHE A 98 10.34 -6.73 -17.89
C PHE A 98 10.42 -7.57 -19.17
N GLU A 99 10.97 -8.79 -19.11
CA GLU A 99 10.94 -9.73 -20.24
C GLU A 99 9.51 -10.03 -20.70
N MET A 100 8.59 -10.29 -19.75
CA MET A 100 7.18 -10.51 -20.06
C MET A 100 6.50 -9.28 -20.67
N LEU A 101 6.89 -8.08 -20.26
CA LEU A 101 6.29 -6.81 -20.68
C LEU A 101 6.94 -6.20 -21.93
N GLU A 102 7.99 -6.82 -22.48
CA GLU A 102 8.78 -6.29 -23.60
C GLU A 102 7.91 -5.96 -24.83
N THR A 103 6.90 -6.79 -25.10
CA THR A 103 6.00 -6.62 -26.25
C THR A 103 4.64 -6.05 -25.85
N LYS A 104 4.49 -5.48 -24.65
CA LYS A 104 3.22 -4.88 -24.21
C LYS A 104 2.86 -3.70 -25.12
N GLN A 105 1.66 -3.74 -25.69
CA GLN A 105 1.05 -2.60 -26.37
C GLN A 105 -0.23 -2.21 -25.62
N ASP A 106 -0.39 -0.91 -25.39
CA ASP A 106 -1.58 -0.34 -24.76
C ASP A 106 -2.05 0.87 -25.58
N SER A 107 -3.34 1.19 -25.50
CA SER A 107 -3.94 2.28 -26.25
C SER A 107 -4.74 3.19 -25.33
N ASN A 108 -4.76 4.48 -25.66
CA ASN A 108 -5.57 5.47 -24.96
C ASN A 108 -6.66 5.99 -25.91
N PRO A 109 -7.81 6.46 -25.37
CA PRO A 109 -8.83 7.11 -26.17
C PRO A 109 -8.26 8.30 -26.97
N PRO A 110 -8.69 8.50 -28.23
CA PRO A 110 -8.15 9.55 -29.10
C PRO A 110 -8.41 10.94 -28.52
N LYS A 111 -7.38 11.78 -28.50
CA LYS A 111 -7.43 13.17 -28.01
C LYS A 111 -6.34 13.99 -28.69
N LYS A 112 -6.49 15.32 -28.75
CA LYS A 112 -5.42 16.23 -29.21
C LYS A 112 -4.23 16.21 -28.25
N HIS A 113 -4.50 16.33 -26.95
CA HIS A 113 -3.54 16.25 -25.84
C HIS A 113 -4.30 16.03 -24.51
N GLY A 114 -3.57 15.82 -23.41
CA GLY A 114 -4.13 15.83 -22.05
C GLY A 114 -4.33 17.24 -21.48
N ASN A 115 -4.91 17.34 -20.28
CA ASN A 115 -5.02 18.57 -19.50
C ASN A 115 -4.56 18.30 -18.07
N ILE A 116 -3.25 18.14 -17.88
CA ILE A 116 -2.66 17.93 -16.55
C ILE A 116 -2.84 19.20 -15.71
N PRO A 117 -3.08 19.09 -14.38
CA PRO A 117 -3.04 20.26 -13.51
C PRO A 117 -1.71 21.02 -13.62
N LEU A 118 -1.77 22.35 -13.62
CA LEU A 118 -0.62 23.27 -13.65
C LEU A 118 -0.48 24.00 -12.32
#